data_AF-A0A8T1TQB6-F1
#
_entry.id   AF-A0A8T1TQB6-F1
#
_cell.length_a   1.000
_cell.length_b   1.000
_cell.length_c   1.000
_cell.angle_alpha   90.00
_cell.angle_beta   90.00
_cell.angle_gamma   90.00
#
_symmetry.space_group_name_H-M   'P 1'
#
loop_
_entity.id
_entity.type
_entity.pdbx_description
1 polymer ?
#
loop_
_entity_poly.entity_id
_entity_poly.type
_entity_poly.pdbx_seq_one_letter_code
_entity_poly.pdbx_strand_id
1 'polypeptide(L)'
;MNVLDLGLFNSLQSIQYRTPTYKIDSLITAVEKAYRDLPSITIDKCFWTAQKILERVIACGGDNTYKLPRVSKHHIRNGVLP
;
A
#
# COMPACT_ATOMS: atom_id res chain seq x y z
N MET A 1 9.90 4.87 -3.18
CA MET A 1 8.79 3.89 -3.14
C MET A 1 8.81 3.21 -1.79
N ASN A 2 7.95 3.64 -0.85
CA ASN A 2 7.87 3.08 0.50
C ASN A 2 6.61 2.19 0.61
N VAL A 3 6.77 0.98 1.15
CA VAL A 3 5.67 0.03 1.34
C VAL A 3 4.61 0.53 2.33
N LEU A 4 5.04 1.34 3.31
CA LEU A 4 4.14 1.95 4.30
C LEU A 4 3.22 2.99 3.67
N ASP A 5 3.73 3.76 2.69
CA ASP A 5 2.94 4.73 1.92
C ASP A 5 1.86 4.03 1.09
N LEU A 6 2.20 2.90 0.45
CA LEU A 6 1.24 2.13 -0.36
C LEU A 6 0.14 1.45 0.48
N GLY A 7 0.45 1.02 1.69
CA GLY A 7 -0.44 0.20 2.52
C GLY A 7 -1.10 0.96 3.66
N LEU A 8 -0.32 1.23 4.69
CA LEU A 8 -0.81 1.75 5.97
C LEU A 8 -1.26 3.21 5.85
N PHE A 9 -0.45 4.09 5.26
CA PHE A 9 -0.81 5.51 5.12
C PHE A 9 -1.95 5.72 4.14
N ASN A 10 -2.02 4.93 3.06
CA ASN A 10 -3.18 4.93 2.17
C ASN A 10 -4.48 4.54 2.91
N SER A 11 -4.42 3.52 3.77
CA SER A 11 -5.56 3.12 4.61
C SER A 11 -5.95 4.22 5.62
N LEU A 12 -4.96 4.89 6.20
CA LEU A 12 -5.17 6.03 7.10
C LEU A 12 -5.82 7.22 6.40
N GLN A 13 -5.35 7.58 5.20
CA GLN A 13 -5.95 8.63 4.39
C GLN A 13 -7.40 8.33 4.04
N SER A 14 -7.72 7.07 3.70
CA SER A 14 -9.11 6.63 3.45
C SER A 14 -10.01 6.80 4.68
N ILE A 15 -9.48 6.52 5.88
CA ILE A 15 -10.21 6.71 7.14
C ILE A 15 -10.38 8.19 7.46
N GLN A 16 -9.33 9.00 7.28
CA GLN A 16 -9.39 10.44 7.53
C GLN A 16 -10.42 11.15 6.64
N TYR A 17 -10.56 10.71 5.38
CA TYR A 17 -11.59 11.25 4.46
C TYR A 17 -13.03 11.00 4.97
N ARG A 18 -13.23 9.95 5.79
CA ARG A 18 -14.54 9.55 6.30
C ARG A 18 -14.80 10.05 7.72
N THR A 19 -13.75 10.32 8.49
CA THR A 19 -13.84 10.70 9.90
C THR A 19 -12.87 11.84 10.17
N PRO A 20 -13.34 13.10 10.19
CA PRO A 20 -12.48 14.21 10.53
C PRO A 20 -12.09 14.13 12.01
N THR A 21 -10.80 14.08 12.27
CA THR A 21 -10.21 13.95 13.60
C THR A 21 -9.58 15.29 14.00
N TYR A 22 -10.10 15.91 15.06
CA TYR A 22 -9.68 17.24 15.52
C TYR A 22 -8.91 17.23 16.85
N LYS A 23 -8.67 16.03 17.40
CA LYS A 23 -7.99 15.81 18.69
C LYS A 23 -6.95 14.70 18.57
N ILE A 24 -5.86 14.82 19.33
CA ILE A 24 -4.75 13.86 19.36
C ILE A 24 -5.24 12.45 19.73
N ASP A 25 -6.10 12.30 20.73
CA ASP A 25 -6.63 10.97 21.13
C ASP A 25 -7.43 10.30 20.01
N SER A 26 -8.17 11.10 19.25
CA SER A 26 -8.93 10.62 18.10
C SER A 26 -8.01 10.21 16.94
N LEU A 27 -6.88 10.89 16.78
CA LEU A 27 -5.85 10.52 15.81
C LEU A 27 -5.18 9.20 16.20
N ILE A 28 -4.81 9.01 17.46
CA ILE A 28 -4.23 7.75 17.96
C ILE A 28 -5.21 6.60 17.72
N THR A 29 -6.48 6.79 18.08
CA THR A 29 -7.52 5.79 17.88
C THR A 29 -7.72 5.46 16.40
N ALA A 30 -7.70 6.45 15.52
CA ALA A 30 -7.80 6.24 14.07
C ALA A 30 -6.60 5.47 13.53
N VAL A 31 -5.39 5.73 14.04
CA VAL A 31 -4.18 5.01 13.65
C VAL A 31 -4.22 3.55 14.06
N GLU A 32 -4.57 3.28 15.32
CA GLU A 32 -4.73 1.91 15.80
C GLU A 32 -5.81 1.16 15.02
N LYS A 33 -6.93 1.82 14.75
CA LYS A 33 -8.01 1.23 13.95
C LYS A 33 -7.54 0.89 12.54
N ALA A 34 -6.84 1.81 11.86
CA ALA A 34 -6.31 1.56 10.53
C ALA A 34 -5.34 0.38 10.50
N TYR A 35 -4.52 0.24 11.54
CA TYR A 35 -3.59 -0.88 11.68
C TYR A 35 -4.33 -2.21 11.91
N ARG A 36 -5.32 -2.23 12.81
CA ARG A 36 -6.15 -3.43 13.08
C ARG A 36 -7.00 -3.85 11.88
N ASP A 37 -7.55 -2.87 11.17
CA ASP A 37 -8.42 -3.08 10.01
C ASP A 37 -7.60 -3.43 8.75
N LEU A 38 -6.27 -3.31 8.77
CA LEU A 38 -5.39 -3.62 7.65
C LEU A 38 -5.27 -5.15 7.48
N PRO A 39 -5.88 -5.73 6.43
CA PRO A 39 -5.79 -7.17 6.21
C PRO A 39 -4.35 -7.58 5.84
N SER A 40 -3.88 -8.74 6.30
CA SER A 40 -2.54 -9.25 5.92
C SER A 40 -2.37 -9.34 4.39
N ILE A 41 -3.43 -9.75 3.68
CA ILE A 41 -3.46 -9.79 2.22
C ILE A 41 -3.24 -8.44 1.55
N THR A 42 -3.54 -7.32 2.24
CA THR A 42 -3.25 -5.97 1.74
C THR A 42 -1.77 -5.66 1.86
N ILE A 43 -1.12 -6.06 2.95
CA ILE A 43 0.33 -5.94 3.13
C ILE A 43 1.07 -6.72 2.04
N ASP A 44 0.68 -7.98 1.79
CA ASP A 44 1.26 -8.81 0.73
C ASP A 44 1.13 -8.16 -0.65
N LYS A 45 -0.04 -7.58 -0.95
CA LYS A 45 -0.27 -6.85 -2.20
C LYS A 45 0.59 -5.59 -2.30
N CYS A 46 0.80 -4.87 -1.20
CA CYS A 46 1.66 -3.69 -1.18
C CYS A 46 3.13 -4.06 -1.45
N PHE A 47 3.64 -5.12 -0.83
CA PHE A 47 4.99 -5.63 -1.10
C PHE A 47 5.14 -6.03 -2.56
N TRP A 48 4.19 -6.78 -3.09
CA TRP A 48 4.22 -7.21 -4.48
C TRP A 48 4.14 -6.04 -5.47
N THR A 49 3.26 -5.08 -5.21
CA THR A 49 3.14 -3.86 -6.02
C THR A 49 4.45 -3.08 -5.99
N ALA A 50 5.10 -2.96 -4.83
CA ALA A 50 6.39 -2.31 -4.70
C ALA A 50 7.49 -3.02 -5.51
N GLN A 51 7.54 -4.35 -5.49
CA GLN A 51 8.48 -5.13 -6.31
C GLN A 51 8.25 -4.88 -7.81
N LYS A 52 7.00 -4.93 -8.26
CA LYS A 52 6.66 -4.71 -9.67
C LYS A 52 6.95 -3.28 -10.12
N ILE A 53 6.75 -2.30 -9.26
CA ILE A 53 7.14 -0.92 -9.54
C ILE A 53 8.66 -0.80 -9.65
N LEU A 54 9.43 -1.40 -8.74
CA LEU A 54 10.89 -1.34 -8.78
C LEU A 54 11.45 -1.99 -10.06
N GLU A 55 10.85 -3.10 -10.50
CA GLU A 55 11.16 -3.73 -11.79
C GLU A 55 10.98 -2.75 -12.97
N ARG A 56 9.91 -1.94 -12.95
CA ARG A 56 9.65 -0.93 -13.99
C ARG A 56 10.58 0.25 -13.92
N VAL A 57 10.91 0.72 -12.72
CA VAL A 57 11.93 1.76 -12.52
C VAL A 57 13.25 1.33 -13.13
N ILE A 58 13.69 0.09 -12.85
CA ILE A 58 14.94 -0.46 -13.41
C ILE A 58 14.85 -0.55 -14.94
N ALA A 59 13.74 -1.08 -15.49
CA ALA A 59 13.55 -1.21 -16.93
C ALA A 59 13.52 0.15 -17.66
N CYS A 60 13.08 1.22 -17.00
CA CYS A 60 13.08 2.59 -17.53
C CYS A 60 14.35 3.38 -17.18
N GLY A 61 15.42 2.72 -16.69
CA GLY A 61 16.69 3.39 -16.38
C GLY A 61 16.61 4.40 -15.23
N GLY A 62 15.65 4.23 -14.32
CA GLY A 62 15.43 5.15 -13.19
C GLY A 62 14.43 6.27 -13.46
N ASP A 63 13.85 6.35 -14.67
CA ASP A 63 12.80 7.32 -14.97
C ASP A 63 11.47 6.97 -14.26
N ASN A 64 10.63 7.97 -14.03
CA ASN A 64 9.30 7.84 -13.41
C ASN A 64 8.14 7.78 -14.43
N THR A 65 8.44 7.80 -15.74
CA THR A 65 7.43 7.74 -16.81
C THR A 65 6.84 6.34 -17.05
N TYR A 66 7.11 5.38 -16.17
CA TYR A 66 6.53 4.04 -16.29
C TYR A 66 5.04 4.02 -15.94
N LYS A 67 4.28 3.26 -16.72
CA LYS A 67 2.89 2.94 -16.36
C LYS A 67 2.89 2.05 -15.12
N LEU A 68 2.05 2.41 -14.13
CA LEU A 68 1.87 1.58 -12.94
C LEU A 68 1.43 0.16 -13.35
N PRO A 69 2.20 -0.88 -12.99
CA PRO A 69 1.84 -2.25 -13.32
C PRO A 69 0.57 -2.63 -12.55
N ARG A 70 -0.52 -2.88 -13.29
CA ARG A 70 -1.80 -3.29 -12.71
C ARG A 70 -1.70 -4.76 -12.33
N VAL A 71 -1.43 -5.04 -11.05
CA VAL A 71 -1.38 -6.41 -10.54
C VAL A 71 -2.81 -6.95 -10.42
N SER A 72 -3.14 -7.97 -11.20
CA SER A 72 -4.47 -8.61 -11.13
C SER A 72 -4.62 -9.41 -9.83
N LYS A 73 -5.80 -9.30 -9.22
CA LYS A 73 -6.16 -9.85 -7.89
C LYS A 73 -6.01 -11.38 -7.79
N HIS A 74 -5.86 -12.08 -8.91
CA HIS A 74 -5.88 -13.54 -9.04
C HIS A 74 -4.50 -14.23 -9.06
N HIS A 75 -3.39 -13.49 -8.94
CA HIS A 75 -2.04 -14.06 -9.05
C HIS A 75 -1.38 -14.45 -7.70
N ILE A 76 -2.15 -14.52 -6.61
CA ILE A 76 -1.61 -14.92 -5.30
C ILE A 76 -1.45 -16.44 -5.28
N ARG A 77 -0.27 -16.93 -5.67
CA ARG A 77 0.16 -18.31 -5.42
C ARG A 77 1.26 -18.28 -4.36
N ASN A 78 0.85 -18.29 -3.09
CA ASN A 78 1.69 -18.59 -1.91
C ASN A 78 3.14 -18.02 -1.94
N GLY A 79 3.32 -16.74 -2.29
CA GLY A 79 4.62 -16.08 -2.20
C GLY A 79 5.69 -16.55 -3.20
N VAL A 80 5.34 -17.30 -4.25
CA VAL A 80 6.30 -17.75 -5.26
C VAL A 80 6.15 -16.92 -6.54
N LEU A 81 7.23 -16.24 -6.90
CA LEU A 81 7.41 -15.56 -8.19
C LEU A 81 7.43 -16.62 -9.32
N PRO A 82 6.68 -16.45 -10.43
CA PRO A 82 7.01 -17.11 -11.69
C PRO A 82 8.32 -16.58 -12.28
#